data_AF-A0A9W6UEB4-F1
#
_entry.id   AF-A0A9W6UEB4-F1
#
_cell.length_a   1.000
_cell.length_b   1.000
_cell.length_c   1.000
_cell.angle_alpha   90.00
_cell.angle_beta   90.00
_cell.angle_gamma   90.00
#
_symmetry.space_group_name_H-M   'P 1'
#
loop_
_entity.id
_entity.type
_entity.pdbx_description
1 polymer ?
#
loop_
_entity_poly.entity_id
_entity_poly.type
_entity_poly.pdbx_seq_one_letter_code
_entity_poly.pdbx_strand_id
1 'polypeptide(L)'
;MRHEPDKHEATGTRPSERNSASDPHFLPVNAAKLTQSLIGLSDEQRQVLEKELDRTDEDALLVLRFNPNWQGQFAVGTVCDAIATFGMRGRARRDAGEGCHRWIFHFDHYQDIEPCRNAIQLAYPEAFALPTSAVTTAVAAGVTAGAAAAAVIANLPTESLAYAVATNKIAIRQDDAGTLHFFYQLS
;
A
#
# COMPACT_ATOMS: atom_id res chain seq x y z
N MET A 1 20.30 39.70 47.54
CA MET A 1 20.73 38.31 47.22
C MET A 1 19.53 37.41 47.49
N ARG A 2 18.92 36.85 46.43
CA ARG A 2 18.88 35.40 46.10
C ARG A 2 18.02 34.59 47.09
N HIS A 3 17.02 33.79 46.74
CA HIS A 3 16.46 33.28 45.49
C HIS A 3 15.01 32.83 45.81
N GLU A 4 14.02 33.19 44.99
CA GLU A 4 12.71 32.52 44.98
C GLU A 4 12.82 31.20 44.20
N PRO A 5 12.16 30.11 44.62
CA PRO A 5 12.07 28.89 43.83
C PRO A 5 10.88 28.94 42.87
N ASP A 6 11.20 28.67 41.60
CA ASP A 6 10.29 28.40 40.50
C ASP A 6 9.20 27.38 40.84
N LYS A 7 7.95 27.74 40.52
CA LYS A 7 6.86 26.78 40.27
C LYS A 7 6.12 27.18 39.00
N HIS A 8 6.75 26.87 37.86
CA HIS A 8 6.02 26.74 36.60
C HIS A 8 5.29 25.39 36.62
N GLU A 9 4.00 25.41 36.94
CA GLU A 9 3.09 24.32 36.58
C GLU A 9 3.04 24.24 35.05
N ALA A 10 3.65 23.19 34.51
CA ALA A 10 3.46 22.77 33.14
C ALA A 10 2.05 22.19 33.02
N THR A 11 1.06 23.04 32.74
CA THR A 11 -0.20 22.62 32.12
C THR A 11 0.10 22.18 30.70
N GLY A 12 0.60 20.94 30.57
CA GLY A 12 0.60 20.21 29.33
C GLY A 12 -0.85 19.95 28.92
N THR A 13 -1.45 20.91 28.23
CA THR A 13 -2.67 20.71 27.46
C THR A 13 -2.36 19.58 26.48
N ARG A 14 -2.89 18.38 26.76
CA ARG A 14 -2.87 17.27 25.81
C ARG A 14 -3.35 17.82 24.46
N PRO A 15 -2.64 17.57 23.34
CA PRO A 15 -3.20 17.87 22.03
C PRO A 15 -4.55 17.18 21.98
N SER A 16 -5.59 17.98 21.77
CA SER A 16 -6.97 17.50 21.71
C SER A 16 -7.02 16.29 20.79
N GLU A 17 -7.50 15.16 21.31
CA GLU A 17 -8.11 14.10 20.52
C GLU A 17 -9.08 14.79 19.57
N ARG A 18 -8.63 15.06 18.34
CA ARG A 18 -9.51 15.55 17.29
C ARG A 18 -10.42 14.37 17.03
N ASN A 19 -11.66 14.46 17.53
CA ASN A 19 -12.75 13.60 17.09
C ASN A 19 -12.94 13.82 15.59
N SER A 20 -12.17 13.10 14.79
CA SER A 20 -12.28 13.03 13.32
C SER A 20 -13.65 12.48 12.89
N ALA A 21 -14.39 11.87 13.83
CA ALA A 21 -15.72 11.29 13.64
C ALA A 21 -16.82 12.31 13.27
N SER A 22 -16.60 13.62 13.42
CA SER A 22 -17.64 14.64 13.16
C SER A 22 -17.46 15.47 11.89
N ASP A 23 -16.48 15.15 11.03
CA ASP A 23 -16.33 15.82 9.73
C ASP A 23 -17.26 15.19 8.67
N PRO A 24 -18.28 15.90 8.13
CA PRO A 24 -19.20 15.36 7.14
C PRO A 24 -18.56 14.97 5.79
N HIS A 25 -17.28 15.30 5.58
CA HIS A 25 -16.50 14.82 4.43
C HIS A 25 -15.85 13.44 4.64
N PHE A 26 -16.01 12.83 5.82
CA PHE A 26 -15.32 11.63 6.25
C PHE A 26 -16.27 10.42 6.34
N LEU A 27 -16.24 9.51 5.36
CA LEU A 27 -17.04 8.27 5.39
C LEU A 27 -16.22 7.07 4.84
N PRO A 28 -15.97 6.02 5.65
CA PRO A 28 -15.30 4.77 5.24
C PRO A 28 -15.83 4.15 3.93
N VAL A 29 -17.14 4.26 3.70
CA VAL A 29 -17.81 3.85 2.47
C VAL A 29 -17.22 4.48 1.21
N ASN A 30 -16.85 5.76 1.26
CA ASN A 30 -16.32 6.48 0.10
C ASN A 30 -14.91 6.04 -0.24
N ALA A 31 -14.10 5.75 0.77
CA ALA A 31 -12.76 5.22 0.58
C ALA A 31 -12.79 3.81 -0.01
N ALA A 32 -13.66 2.94 0.50
CA ALA A 32 -13.84 1.60 -0.07
C ALA A 32 -14.29 1.67 -1.53
N LYS A 33 -15.20 2.59 -1.89
CA LYS A 33 -15.62 2.83 -3.29
C LYS A 33 -14.48 3.36 -4.16
N LEU A 34 -13.67 4.29 -3.65
CA LEU A 34 -12.53 4.82 -4.38
C LEU A 34 -11.49 3.73 -4.63
N THR A 35 -11.14 2.96 -3.61
CA THR A 35 -10.23 1.80 -3.76
C THR A 35 -10.79 0.77 -4.74
N GLN A 36 -12.10 0.47 -4.67
CA GLN A 36 -12.75 -0.38 -5.69
C GLN A 36 -12.59 0.19 -7.10
N SER A 37 -12.79 1.49 -7.29
CA SER A 37 -12.64 2.15 -8.60
C SER A 37 -11.20 2.10 -9.11
N LEU A 38 -10.21 2.33 -8.23
CA LEU A 38 -8.80 2.40 -8.60
C LEU A 38 -8.21 1.03 -8.97
N ILE A 39 -8.48 0.01 -8.17
CA ILE A 39 -7.87 -1.32 -8.35
C ILE A 39 -8.87 -2.41 -8.68
N GLY A 40 -10.14 -2.09 -8.94
CA GLY A 40 -11.18 -3.03 -9.39
C GLY A 40 -11.47 -4.17 -8.43
N LEU A 41 -11.71 -3.86 -7.16
CA LEU A 41 -12.15 -4.86 -6.16
C LEU A 41 -13.54 -5.43 -6.54
N SER A 42 -13.81 -6.67 -6.15
CA SER A 42 -15.19 -7.21 -6.15
C SER A 42 -16.08 -6.48 -5.15
N ASP A 43 -17.40 -6.60 -5.30
CA ASP A 43 -18.35 -6.00 -4.36
C ASP A 43 -18.22 -6.61 -2.95
N GLU A 44 -17.93 -7.91 -2.86
CA GLU A 44 -17.66 -8.59 -1.60
C GLU A 44 -16.38 -8.05 -0.94
N GLN A 45 -15.30 -7.89 -1.71
CA GLN A 45 -14.06 -7.28 -1.20
C GLN A 45 -14.26 -5.83 -0.79
N ARG A 46 -15.05 -5.05 -1.53
CA ARG A 46 -15.39 -3.68 -1.14
C ARG A 46 -16.12 -3.66 0.20
N GLN A 47 -17.11 -4.52 0.39
CA GLN A 47 -17.87 -4.59 1.66
C GLN A 47 -16.97 -5.00 2.83
N VAL A 48 -16.02 -5.90 2.59
CA VAL A 48 -15.00 -6.27 3.58
C VAL A 48 -14.12 -5.07 3.92
N LEU A 49 -13.60 -4.36 2.91
CA LEU A 49 -12.76 -3.18 3.13
C LEU A 49 -13.52 -2.06 3.85
N GLU A 50 -14.79 -1.85 3.53
CA GLU A 50 -15.67 -0.90 4.22
C GLU A 50 -15.76 -1.23 5.72
N LYS A 51 -16.00 -2.50 6.07
CA LYS A 51 -16.00 -2.96 7.46
C LYS A 51 -14.64 -2.80 8.14
N GLU A 52 -13.54 -3.04 7.43
CA GLU A 52 -12.20 -2.85 7.99
C GLU A 52 -11.90 -1.38 8.27
N LEU A 53 -12.32 -0.48 7.38
CA LEU A 53 -12.17 0.96 7.53
C LEU A 53 -13.06 1.54 8.63
N ASP A 54 -14.19 0.90 8.94
CA ASP A 54 -15.09 1.27 10.05
C ASP A 54 -14.55 0.89 11.44
N ARG A 55 -13.49 0.06 11.52
CA ARG A 55 -12.88 -0.31 12.81
C ARG A 55 -12.16 0.88 13.45
N THR A 56 -12.18 0.94 14.78
CA THR A 56 -11.61 2.02 15.60
C THR A 56 -10.08 2.11 15.59
N ASP A 57 -9.41 1.18 14.92
CA ASP A 57 -7.96 1.07 14.92
C ASP A 57 -7.40 2.11 13.93
N GLU A 58 -6.53 2.99 14.39
CA GLU A 58 -5.99 4.14 13.65
C GLU A 58 -4.87 3.75 12.66
N ASP A 59 -5.10 2.77 11.79
CA ASP A 59 -4.06 2.20 10.92
C ASP A 59 -4.06 2.77 9.49
N ALA A 60 -2.92 2.71 8.82
CA ALA A 60 -2.83 2.76 7.37
C ALA A 60 -3.03 1.35 6.79
N LEU A 61 -3.82 1.22 5.73
CA LEU A 61 -4.07 -0.03 5.03
C LEU A 61 -3.34 -0.04 3.69
N LEU A 62 -2.63 -1.12 3.39
CA LEU A 62 -2.24 -1.48 2.03
C LEU A 62 -3.22 -2.52 1.51
N VAL A 63 -3.98 -2.15 0.48
CA VAL A 63 -5.02 -2.99 -0.13
C VAL A 63 -4.55 -3.48 -1.49
N LEU A 64 -4.66 -4.78 -1.72
CA LEU A 64 -4.22 -5.44 -2.96
C LEU A 64 -5.37 -6.03 -3.76
N ARG A 65 -5.28 -5.94 -5.09
CA ARG A 65 -5.97 -6.84 -6.02
C ARG A 65 -4.94 -7.63 -6.81
N PHE A 66 -4.94 -8.95 -6.68
CA PHE A 66 -4.09 -9.82 -7.49
C PHE A 66 -4.46 -9.75 -8.97
N ASN A 67 -3.45 -9.71 -9.83
CA ASN A 67 -3.63 -9.73 -11.27
C ASN A 67 -3.86 -11.19 -11.72
N PRO A 68 -5.06 -11.56 -12.20
CA PRO A 68 -5.34 -12.93 -12.63
C PRO A 68 -4.53 -13.34 -13.87
N ASN A 69 -3.99 -12.36 -14.60
CA ASN A 69 -3.22 -12.59 -15.81
C ASN A 69 -1.71 -12.65 -15.54
N TRP A 70 -1.26 -12.50 -14.28
CA TRP A 70 0.16 -12.57 -13.95
C TRP A 70 0.71 -13.98 -14.20
N GLN A 71 1.78 -14.05 -15.00
CA GLN A 71 2.41 -15.30 -15.47
C GLN A 71 3.76 -15.59 -14.77
N GLY A 72 4.06 -14.91 -13.67
CA GLY A 72 5.34 -15.09 -13.00
C GLY A 72 5.46 -16.41 -12.25
N GLN A 73 6.70 -16.76 -11.87
CA GLN A 73 7.03 -18.07 -11.32
C GLN A 73 6.84 -18.19 -9.80
N PHE A 74 6.57 -17.06 -9.12
CA PHE A 74 6.49 -16.98 -7.66
C PHE A 74 5.09 -17.27 -7.12
N ALA A 75 5.02 -17.88 -5.94
CA ALA A 75 3.75 -18.01 -5.25
C ALA A 75 3.33 -16.66 -4.67
N VAL A 76 2.12 -16.19 -5.02
CA VAL A 76 1.47 -14.99 -4.44
C VAL A 76 1.62 -14.97 -2.91
N GLY A 77 1.45 -16.14 -2.28
CA GLY A 77 1.56 -16.30 -0.83
C GLY A 77 2.90 -15.86 -0.24
N THR A 78 4.01 -16.07 -0.95
CA THR A 78 5.35 -15.70 -0.47
C THR A 78 5.52 -14.17 -0.40
N VAL A 79 5.05 -13.46 -1.42
CA VAL A 79 5.09 -11.98 -1.44
C VAL A 79 4.16 -11.43 -0.37
N CYS A 80 2.96 -11.99 -0.23
CA CYS A 80 2.04 -11.61 0.85
C CYS A 80 2.62 -11.87 2.24
N ASP A 81 3.33 -12.98 2.45
CA ASP A 81 4.00 -13.30 3.72
C ASP A 81 5.14 -12.34 4.02
N ALA A 82 5.90 -11.93 2.99
CA ALA A 82 6.94 -10.93 3.14
C ALA A 82 6.37 -9.55 3.52
N ILE A 83 5.26 -9.13 2.89
CA ILE A 83 4.54 -7.90 3.27
C ILE A 83 4.02 -8.02 4.71
N ALA A 84 3.36 -9.13 5.03
CA ALA A 84 2.76 -9.37 6.33
C ALA A 84 3.77 -9.33 7.48
N THR A 85 5.02 -9.70 7.22
CA THR A 85 6.08 -9.80 8.24
C THR A 85 7.08 -8.65 8.22
N PHE A 86 6.97 -7.73 7.25
CA PHE A 86 7.89 -6.61 7.10
C PHE A 86 7.93 -5.73 8.36
N GLY A 87 9.12 -5.59 8.97
CA GLY A 87 9.32 -4.78 10.18
C GLY A 87 8.73 -5.39 11.47
N MET A 88 8.07 -6.55 11.39
CA MET A 88 7.44 -7.18 12.54
C MET A 88 8.47 -7.98 13.37
N ARG A 89 8.27 -8.04 14.69
CA ARG A 89 9.11 -8.84 15.60
C ARG A 89 8.44 -10.17 15.93
N GLY A 90 9.22 -11.25 15.96
CA GLY A 90 8.73 -12.58 16.34
C GLY A 90 7.78 -13.19 15.31
N ARG A 91 6.63 -13.70 15.76
CA ARG A 91 5.59 -14.32 14.90
C ARG A 91 4.45 -13.35 14.54
N ALA A 92 4.60 -12.05 14.81
CA ALA A 92 3.59 -11.05 14.52
C ALA A 92 3.45 -10.83 13.00
N ARG A 93 2.23 -10.51 12.56
CA ARG A 93 1.91 -10.26 11.15
C ARG A 93 0.92 -9.11 11.01
N ARG A 94 1.00 -8.37 9.89
CA ARG A 94 0.11 -7.26 9.52
C ARG A 94 -1.28 -7.70 9.02
N ASP A 95 -1.43 -8.99 8.74
CA ASP A 95 -2.67 -9.66 8.35
C ASP A 95 -3.14 -10.66 9.42
N ALA A 96 -2.65 -10.53 10.67
CA ALA A 96 -3.10 -11.36 11.78
C ALA A 96 -4.21 -10.67 12.58
N GLY A 97 -5.41 -11.25 12.57
CA GLY A 97 -6.56 -10.72 13.30
C GLY A 97 -7.88 -11.31 12.80
N GLU A 98 -8.95 -11.04 13.54
CA GLU A 98 -10.31 -11.39 13.11
C GLU A 98 -10.70 -10.52 11.91
N GLY A 99 -11.10 -11.12 10.79
CA GLY A 99 -11.37 -10.39 9.55
C GLY A 99 -10.14 -9.90 8.79
N CYS A 100 -8.92 -10.31 9.18
CA CYS A 100 -7.77 -10.03 8.33
C CYS A 100 -7.78 -10.92 7.08
N HIS A 101 -7.57 -10.30 5.93
CA HIS A 101 -7.54 -10.97 4.64
C HIS A 101 -6.15 -10.84 4.03
N ARG A 102 -5.64 -11.88 3.34
CA ARG A 102 -4.31 -11.88 2.68
C ARG A 102 -4.17 -10.90 1.51
N TRP A 103 -4.99 -9.86 1.46
CA TRP A 103 -4.99 -8.76 0.51
C TRP A 103 -5.22 -7.39 1.19
N ILE A 104 -5.31 -7.34 2.53
CA ILE A 104 -5.33 -6.12 3.34
C ILE A 104 -4.22 -6.25 4.39
N PHE A 105 -3.32 -5.27 4.45
CA PHE A 105 -2.21 -5.25 5.42
C PHE A 105 -2.23 -3.97 6.22
N HIS A 106 -2.16 -4.10 7.54
CA HIS A 106 -2.20 -2.99 8.48
C HIS A 106 -0.79 -2.47 8.75
N PHE A 107 -0.62 -1.15 8.63
CA PHE A 107 0.59 -0.43 8.94
C PHE A 107 0.29 0.62 10.00
N ASP A 108 1.12 0.64 11.05
CA ASP A 108 1.05 1.65 12.11
C ASP A 108 1.14 3.07 11.50
N HIS A 109 1.97 3.23 10.45
CA HIS A 109 2.19 4.50 9.78
C HIS A 109 2.20 4.33 8.25
N TYR A 110 1.56 5.28 7.55
CA TYR A 110 1.56 5.32 6.09
C TYR A 110 2.98 5.37 5.49
N GLN A 111 3.90 6.05 6.19
CA GLN A 111 5.30 6.21 5.77
C GLN A 111 6.07 4.87 5.71
N ASP A 112 5.57 3.81 6.37
CA ASP A 112 6.21 2.50 6.39
C ASP A 112 5.92 1.66 5.12
N ILE A 113 4.93 2.08 4.32
CA ILE A 113 4.52 1.39 3.10
C ILE A 113 5.61 1.47 2.02
N GLU A 114 6.28 2.62 1.87
CA GLU A 114 7.33 2.79 0.85
C GLU A 114 8.62 2.01 1.19
N PRO A 115 9.14 2.01 2.43
CA PRO A 115 10.19 1.09 2.84
C PRO A 115 9.83 -0.38 2.61
N CYS A 116 8.58 -0.77 2.89
CA CYS A 116 8.10 -2.12 2.61
C CYS A 116 8.15 -2.41 1.11
N ARG A 117 7.62 -1.51 0.27
CA ARG A 117 7.66 -1.61 -1.19
C ARG A 117 9.07 -1.85 -1.71
N ASN A 118 10.02 -1.04 -1.28
CA ASN A 118 11.42 -1.13 -1.70
C ASN A 118 12.07 -2.46 -1.29
N ALA A 119 11.80 -2.95 -0.07
CA ALA A 119 12.28 -4.26 0.37
C ALA A 119 11.68 -5.41 -0.45
N ILE A 120 10.39 -5.33 -0.77
CA ILE A 120 9.69 -6.32 -1.58
C ILE A 120 10.19 -6.29 -3.04
N GLN A 121 10.46 -5.11 -3.61
CA GLN A 121 11.03 -4.99 -4.96
C GLN A 121 12.44 -5.58 -5.05
N LEU A 122 13.25 -5.40 -4.00
CA LEU A 122 14.59 -5.96 -3.96
C LEU A 122 14.58 -7.50 -3.84
N ALA A 123 13.66 -8.05 -3.04
CA ALA A 123 13.57 -9.48 -2.79
C ALA A 123 12.81 -10.25 -3.88
N TYR A 124 11.81 -9.61 -4.51
CA TYR A 124 10.87 -10.21 -5.46
C TYR A 124 10.65 -9.29 -6.68
N PRO A 125 11.69 -8.99 -7.48
CA PRO A 125 11.60 -8.02 -8.56
C PRO A 125 10.55 -8.39 -9.63
N GLU A 126 10.28 -9.68 -9.83
CA GLU A 126 9.27 -10.20 -10.74
C GLU A 126 7.81 -10.02 -10.29
N ALA A 127 7.60 -9.61 -9.03
CA ALA A 127 6.28 -9.16 -8.60
C ALA A 127 5.91 -7.79 -9.19
N PHE A 128 6.88 -7.05 -9.75
CA PHE A 128 6.75 -5.67 -10.20
C PHE A 128 6.78 -5.57 -11.71
N ALA A 129 5.81 -4.84 -12.28
CA ALA A 129 5.82 -4.48 -13.69
C ALA A 129 6.79 -3.34 -13.97
N LEU A 130 7.34 -3.29 -15.18
CA LEU A 130 8.01 -2.09 -15.66
C LEU A 130 7.00 -0.94 -15.88
N PRO A 131 7.41 0.32 -15.65
CA PRO A 131 6.57 1.46 -16.01
C PRO A 131 6.41 1.53 -17.53
N THR A 132 5.24 1.97 -18.00
CA THR A 132 4.90 2.03 -19.44
C THR A 132 5.95 2.78 -20.26
N SER A 133 6.54 3.84 -19.71
CA SER A 133 7.63 4.60 -20.33
C SER A 133 8.87 3.74 -20.60
N ALA A 134 9.28 2.90 -19.64
CA ALA A 134 10.41 1.99 -19.78
C ALA A 134 10.14 0.92 -20.85
N VAL A 135 8.90 0.40 -20.90
CA VAL A 135 8.46 -0.53 -21.95
C VAL A 135 8.52 0.12 -23.32
N THR A 136 8.01 1.35 -23.47
CA THR A 136 8.04 2.06 -24.76
C THR A 136 9.46 2.36 -25.24
N THR A 137 10.36 2.75 -24.34
CA THR A 137 11.78 2.98 -24.66
C THR A 137 12.46 1.68 -25.10
N ALA A 138 12.21 0.57 -24.39
CA ALA A 138 12.77 -0.73 -24.73
C ALA A 138 12.27 -1.20 -26.10
N VAL A 139 10.97 -1.07 -26.39
CA VAL A 139 10.38 -1.38 -27.70
C VAL A 139 11.04 -0.57 -28.81
N ALA A 140 11.18 0.75 -28.65
CA ALA A 140 11.80 1.61 -29.66
C ALA A 140 13.28 1.25 -29.90
N ALA A 141 14.02 0.88 -28.86
CA ALA A 141 15.40 0.41 -28.95
C ALA A 141 15.51 -0.97 -29.62
N GLY A 142 14.54 -1.87 -29.40
CA GLY A 142 14.53 -3.19 -30.03
C GLY A 142 14.18 -3.18 -31.51
N VAL A 143 13.27 -2.30 -31.91
CA VAL A 143 12.92 -2.07 -33.33
C VAL A 143 14.15 -1.61 -34.12
N THR A 144 15.04 -0.83 -33.49
CA THR A 144 16.29 -0.38 -34.10
C THR A 144 17.43 -1.41 -34.03
N ALA A 145 17.45 -2.30 -33.03
CA ALA A 145 18.52 -3.27 -32.80
C ALA A 145 18.31 -4.67 -33.41
N GLY A 146 17.12 -4.97 -33.96
CA GLY A 146 16.84 -6.23 -34.68
C GLY A 146 16.30 -7.38 -33.81
N ALA A 147 16.16 -8.58 -34.40
CA ALA A 147 15.36 -9.70 -33.85
C ALA A 147 15.78 -10.20 -32.45
N ALA A 148 17.08 -10.12 -32.11
CA ALA A 148 17.57 -10.54 -30.79
C ALA A 148 17.09 -9.59 -29.66
N ALA A 149 17.01 -8.28 -29.93
CA ALA A 149 16.51 -7.32 -28.97
C ALA A 149 14.98 -7.43 -28.79
N ALA A 150 14.25 -7.71 -29.87
CA ALA A 150 12.81 -7.98 -29.81
C ALA A 150 12.47 -9.19 -28.92
N ALA A 151 13.30 -10.24 -28.94
CA ALA A 151 13.13 -11.41 -28.07
C ALA A 151 13.38 -11.10 -26.58
N VAL A 152 14.31 -10.18 -26.27
CA VAL A 152 14.53 -9.71 -24.88
C VAL A 152 13.35 -8.88 -24.40
N ILE A 153 12.78 -8.02 -25.26
CA ILE A 153 11.62 -7.18 -24.93
C ILE A 153 10.36 -8.02 -24.67
N ALA A 154 10.18 -9.11 -25.41
CA ALA A 154 9.06 -10.04 -25.21
C ALA A 154 9.06 -10.73 -23.83
N ASN A 155 10.20 -10.72 -23.11
CA ASN A 155 10.34 -11.33 -21.79
C ASN A 155 10.33 -10.30 -20.64
N LEU A 156 10.07 -9.03 -20.93
CA LEU A 156 9.99 -8.02 -19.88
C LEU A 156 8.77 -8.26 -18.99
N PRO A 157 8.85 -8.02 -17.66
CA PRO A 157 7.71 -8.12 -16.77
C PRO A 157 6.78 -6.93 -17.03
N THR A 158 5.86 -7.10 -17.97
CA THR A 158 4.89 -6.06 -18.36
C THR A 158 3.68 -6.03 -17.44
N GLU A 159 3.39 -7.14 -16.76
CA GLU A 159 2.25 -7.32 -15.88
C GLU A 159 2.72 -7.49 -14.43
N SER A 160 2.13 -6.72 -13.52
CA SER A 160 2.45 -6.80 -12.10
C SER A 160 1.73 -7.98 -11.45
N LEU A 161 2.26 -8.50 -10.34
CA LEU A 161 1.61 -9.55 -9.55
C LEU A 161 0.26 -9.08 -8.98
N ALA A 162 0.21 -7.84 -8.54
CA ALA A 162 -0.99 -7.22 -8.00
C ALA A 162 -1.03 -5.72 -8.31
N TYR A 163 -2.21 -5.15 -8.14
CA TYR A 163 -2.44 -3.71 -8.08
C TYR A 163 -2.68 -3.33 -6.63
N ALA A 164 -2.23 -2.14 -6.21
CA ALA A 164 -2.27 -1.74 -4.82
C ALA A 164 -2.79 -0.31 -4.65
N VAL A 165 -3.46 -0.08 -3.52
CA VAL A 165 -3.84 1.24 -3.02
C VAL A 165 -3.49 1.30 -1.54
N ALA A 166 -2.89 2.40 -1.10
CA ALA A 166 -2.77 2.69 0.32
C ALA A 166 -3.94 3.58 0.76
N THR A 167 -4.46 3.36 1.96
CA THR A 167 -5.59 4.11 2.50
C THR A 167 -5.36 4.36 3.99
N ASN A 168 -5.40 5.60 4.45
CA ASN A 168 -5.33 5.92 5.88
C ASN A 168 -6.71 5.81 6.54
N LYS A 169 -6.82 5.21 7.72
CA LYS A 169 -8.08 5.25 8.48
C LYS A 169 -8.34 6.59 9.18
N ILE A 170 -7.30 7.31 9.62
CA ILE A 170 -7.44 8.50 10.49
C ILE A 170 -7.87 9.76 9.72
N ALA A 171 -7.57 9.84 8.42
CA ALA A 171 -7.94 10.97 7.59
C ALA A 171 -7.96 10.48 6.14
N ILE A 172 -9.16 10.33 5.58
CA ILE A 172 -9.32 10.09 4.15
C ILE A 172 -9.73 11.43 3.57
N ARG A 173 -8.73 12.29 3.28
CA ARG A 173 -8.96 13.31 2.26
C ARG A 173 -9.02 12.60 0.93
N GLN A 174 -9.80 13.12 -0.02
CA GLN A 174 -9.79 12.60 -1.40
C GLN A 174 -8.37 12.55 -2.00
N ASP A 175 -7.44 13.34 -1.43
CA ASP A 175 -6.03 13.41 -1.81
C ASP A 175 -5.15 12.30 -1.19
N ASP A 176 -5.63 11.58 -0.16
CA ASP A 176 -4.85 10.57 0.58
C ASP A 176 -4.92 9.16 -0.03
N ALA A 177 -5.83 8.95 -1.01
CA ALA A 177 -5.81 7.76 -1.86
C ALA A 177 -4.88 8.01 -3.06
N GLY A 178 -3.60 8.23 -2.78
CA GLY A 178 -2.60 8.29 -3.84
C GLY A 178 -2.50 6.92 -4.54
N THR A 179 -2.38 6.93 -5.88
CA THR A 179 -1.92 5.76 -6.62
C THR A 179 -0.48 5.45 -6.20
N LEU A 180 -0.33 4.64 -5.16
CA LEU A 180 0.92 3.95 -4.92
C LEU A 180 1.00 2.83 -5.93
N HIS A 181 1.81 3.06 -6.96
CA HIS A 181 2.27 2.08 -7.91
C HIS A 181 3.17 1.05 -7.20
N PHE A 182 2.62 0.35 -6.19
CA PHE A 182 3.38 -0.52 -5.29
C PHE A 182 4.12 -1.56 -6.10
N PHE A 183 3.42 -2.26 -7.00
CA PHE A 183 4.01 -3.27 -7.88
C PHE A 183 4.39 -2.74 -9.27
N TYR A 184 4.81 -1.48 -9.39
CA TYR A 184 5.53 -1.01 -10.57
C TYR A 184 6.95 -0.65 -10.16
N GLN A 185 7.94 -1.00 -10.99
CA GLN A 185 9.32 -0.61 -10.77
C GLN A 185 9.44 0.91 -10.88
N LEU A 186 10.04 1.57 -9.89
CA LEU A 186 10.40 2.98 -10.02
C LEU A 186 11.48 3.12 -11.09
N SER A 187 11.30 4.11 -11.96
CA SER A 187 12.29 4.53 -12.98
C SER A 187 13.48 5.25 -12.35
#